data_AF-M1A7T0-F1
#
_entry.id   AF-M1A7T0-F1
#
_cell.length_a   1.000
_cell.length_b   1.000
_cell.length_c   1.000
_cell.angle_alpha   90.00
_cell.angle_beta   90.00
_cell.angle_gamma   90.00
#
_symmetry.space_group_name_H-M   'P 1'
#
loop_
_entity.id
_entity.type
_entity.pdbx_description
1 polymer ?
#
loop_
_entity_poly.entity_id
_entity_poly.type
_entity_poly.pdbx_seq_one_letter_code
_entity_poly.pdbx_strand_id
1 'polypeptide(L)' 'MKDIPAWPGRHLLPGSDNFKYFALKTVLRGVVEFECRDQREYDLWTQGVSRLLSIAAEKNSRQKF' A
#
# COMPACT_ATOMS: atom_id res chain seq x y z
N MET A 1 0.36 5.78 0.43
CA MET A 1 0.39 6.71 -0.71
C MET A 1 -0.58 6.19 -1.77
N LYS A 2 -1.37 7.07 -2.41
CA LYS A 2 -2.36 6.72 -3.43
C LYS A 2 -1.88 7.16 -4.81
N ASP A 3 -2.47 6.62 -5.87
CA ASP A 3 -2.21 6.97 -7.28
C ASP A 3 -0.76 6.67 -7.72
N ILE A 4 -0.25 5.53 -7.26
CA ILE A 4 1.07 5.04 -7.66
C ILE A 4 0.97 4.52 -9.10
N PRO A 5 1.85 4.95 -10.03
CA PRO A 5 1.89 4.36 -11.36
C PRO A 5 2.51 2.96 -11.30
N ALA A 6 2.28 2.17 -12.35
CA ALA A 6 3.03 0.93 -12.51
C ALA A 6 4.55 1.22 -12.63
N TRP A 7 5.39 0.34 -12.09
CA TRP A 7 6.84 0.51 -12.23
C TRP A 7 7.28 0.40 -13.71
N PRO A 8 8.40 1.02 -14.10
CA PRO A 8 8.88 1.00 -15.47
C PRO A 8 8.98 -0.42 -16.03
N GLY A 9 8.52 -0.62 -17.26
CA GLY A 9 8.51 -1.92 -17.93
C GLY A 9 7.44 -2.90 -17.42
N ARG A 10 6.61 -2.54 -16.43
CA ARG A 10 5.57 -3.45 -15.93
C ARG A 10 4.55 -3.84 -16.99
N HIS A 11 4.21 -2.92 -17.90
CA HIS A 11 3.30 -3.13 -19.03
C HIS A 11 3.80 -4.18 -20.05
N LEU A 12 5.06 -4.60 -19.96
CA LEU A 12 5.64 -5.64 -20.82
C LEU A 12 5.41 -7.05 -20.26
N LEU A 13 4.93 -7.17 -19.02
CA LEU A 13 4.70 -8.45 -18.37
C LEU A 13 3.24 -8.92 -18.54
N PRO A 14 3.00 -10.23 -18.69
CA PRO A 14 1.65 -10.77 -18.78
C PRO A 14 0.77 -10.36 -17.61
N GLY A 15 -0.46 -9.94 -17.93
CA GLY A 15 -1.47 -9.56 -16.95
C GLY A 15 -1.40 -8.10 -16.49
N SER A 16 -0.50 -7.27 -17.02
CA SER A 16 -0.30 -5.87 -16.59
C SER A 16 -1.50 -4.92 -16.72
N ASP A 17 -2.59 -5.36 -17.31
CA ASP A 17 -3.75 -4.52 -17.61
C ASP A 17 -4.66 -4.40 -16.39
N ASN A 18 -5.14 -3.18 -16.14
CA ASN A 18 -6.13 -2.82 -15.09
C ASN A 18 -5.68 -2.99 -13.63
N PHE A 19 -4.41 -3.28 -13.39
CA PHE A 19 -3.87 -3.30 -12.04
C PHE A 19 -3.87 -1.93 -11.37
N LYS A 20 -4.02 -1.95 -10.05
CA LYS A 20 -3.96 -0.78 -9.18
C LYS A 20 -2.77 -0.90 -8.25
N TYR A 21 -2.17 0.24 -7.89
CA TYR A 21 -0.95 0.26 -7.10
C TYR A 21 -1.07 1.20 -5.92
N PHE A 22 -0.57 0.76 -4.76
CA PHE A 22 -0.39 1.60 -3.59
C PHE A 22 0.99 1.36 -2.99
N ALA A 23 1.41 2.24 -2.07
CA ALA A 23 2.70 2.10 -1.43
C ALA A 23 2.67 2.43 0.06
N LEU A 24 3.55 1.73 0.80
CA LEU A 24 3.82 1.94 2.22
C LEU A 24 5.23 2.51 2.39
N LYS A 25 5.33 3.65 3.09
CA LYS A 25 6.61 4.23 3.46
C LYS A 25 7.02 3.70 4.82
N THR A 26 8.18 3.07 4.86
CA THR A 26 8.82 2.58 6.09
C THR A 26 10.00 3.48 6.43
N VAL A 27 10.33 3.58 7.72
CA VAL A 27 11.46 4.41 8.18
C VAL A 27 12.81 3.83 7.74
N LEU A 28 12.94 2.50 7.74
CA LEU A 28 14.23 1.82 7.49
C LEU A 28 14.41 1.31 6.06
N ARG A 29 13.35 0.85 5.40
CA ARG A 29 13.43 0.15 4.10
C ARG A 29 12.94 1.00 2.94
N GLY A 30 12.68 2.29 3.17
CA GLY A 30 12.12 3.18 2.16
C GLY A 30 10.67 2.80 1.81
N VAL A 31 10.33 2.91 0.52
CA VAL A 31 8.97 2.72 0.00
C VAL A 31 8.82 1.28 -0.51
N VAL A 32 7.76 0.60 -0.07
CA VAL A 32 7.35 -0.71 -0.59
C VAL A 32 6.09 -0.51 -1.42
N GLU A 33 6.15 -0.90 -2.70
CA GLU A 33 5.06 -0.81 -3.66
C GLU A 33 4.32 -2.14 -3.77
N PHE A 34 3.00 -2.07 -3.92
CA PHE A 34 2.10 -3.22 -4.00
C PHE A 34 1.23 -3.10 -5.25
N GLU A 35 0.89 -4.25 -5.82
CA GLU A 35 -0.04 -4.38 -6.93
C GLU A 35 -1.32 -5.09 -6.48
N CYS A 36 -2.46 -4.63 -7.02
CA CYS A 36 -3.79 -5.18 -6.79
C CYS A 36 -4.47 -5.45 -8.12
N ARG A 37 -5.32 -6.50 -8.16
CA ARG A 37 -5.99 -6.95 -9.39
C ARG A 37 -7.06 -5.99 -9.89
N ASP A 38 -7.78 -5.36 -8.97
CA ASP A 38 -8.89 -4.47 -9.28
C ASP A 38 -9.06 -3.39 -8.19
N GLN A 39 -10.07 -2.54 -8.40
CA GLN A 39 -10.41 -1.46 -7.48
C GLN A 39 -10.86 -1.99 -6.11
N ARG A 40 -11.54 -3.13 -6.05
CA ARG A 40 -12.05 -3.70 -4.79
C ARG A 40 -10.90 -4.19 -3.93
N GLU A 41 -9.94 -4.92 -4.50
CA GLU A 41 -8.74 -5.34 -3.79
C GLU A 41 -7.94 -4.13 -3.31
N TYR A 42 -7.76 -3.13 -4.18
CA TYR A 42 -7.08 -1.90 -3.83
C TYR A 42 -7.74 -1.19 -2.62
N ASP A 43 -9.06 -1.06 -2.64
CA ASP A 43 -9.81 -0.42 -1.56
C ASP A 43 -9.71 -1.22 -0.26
N LEU A 44 -9.86 -2.55 -0.33
CA LEU A 44 -9.75 -3.45 0.83
C LEU A 44 -8.36 -3.34 1.47
N TRP A 45 -7.30 -3.41 0.67
CA TRP A 45 -5.93 -3.32 1.17
C TRP A 45 -5.62 -1.94 1.74
N THR A 46 -5.93 -0.87 1.02
CA THR A 46 -5.60 0.49 1.47
C THR A 46 -6.38 0.90 2.72
N GLN A 47 -7.66 0.56 2.82
CA GLN A 47 -8.47 0.82 4.02
C GLN A 47 -8.00 -0.03 5.20
N GLY A 48 -7.79 -1.33 4.97
CA GLY A 48 -7.36 -2.28 6.01
C GLY A 48 -6.00 -1.92 6.59
N VAL A 49 -5.00 -1.67 5.74
CA VAL A 49 -3.66 -1.28 6.19
C VAL A 49 -3.69 0.08 6.88
N SER A 50 -4.42 1.06 6.37
CA SER A 50 -4.57 2.35 7.04
C SER A 50 -5.14 2.19 8.45
N ARG A 51 -6.16 1.34 8.63
CA ARG A 51 -6.74 1.08 9.96
C ARG A 51 -5.75 0.42 10.91
N LEU A 52 -5.00 -0.57 10.44
CA LEU A 52 -3.98 -1.26 11.25
C LEU A 52 -2.88 -0.30 11.70
N LEU A 53 -2.44 0.60 10.81
CA LEU A 53 -1.44 1.63 11.14
C LEU A 53 -1.96 2.59 12.20
N SER A 54 -3.23 3.05 12.11
CA SER A 54 -3.84 3.88 13.15
C SER A 54 -3.89 3.19 14.50
N ILE A 55 -4.34 1.91 14.55
CA ILE A 55 -4.38 1.13 15.80
C ILE A 55 -2.98 0.96 16.39
N ALA A 56 -1.98 0.66 15.56
CA ALA A 56 -0.60 0.51 16.00
C ALA A 56 -0.04 1.83 16.57
N ALA A 57 -0.35 2.96 15.92
CA ALA A 57 0.05 4.29 16.39
C ALA A 57 -0.59 4.65 17.74
N GLU A 58 -1.88 4.38 17.90
CA GLU A 58 -2.61 4.58 19.17
C GLU A 58 -2.07 3.70 20.30
N LYS A 59 -1.72 2.43 20.02
CA LYS A 59 -1.11 1.56 21.03
C LYS A 59 0.28 2.05 21.44
N ASN A 60 1.09 2.49 20.47
CA ASN A 60 2.43 2.99 20.74
C ASN A 60 2.39 4.29 21.56
N SER A 61 1.46 5.20 21.28
CA SER A 61 1.32 6.42 22.08
C SER A 61 0.95 6.11 23.53
N ARG A 62 0.03 5.17 23.78
CA ARG A 62 -0.36 4.75 25.15
C ARG A 62 0.75 4.08 25.95
N GLN A 63 1.75 3.47 25.29
CA GLN A 63 2.90 2.84 25.96
C GLN A 63 4.00 3.85 26.31
N LYS A 64 3.92 5.07 25.78
CA LYS A 64 4.89 6.15 26.03
C LYS A 64 4.47 7.10 27.15
N PHE A 65 3.32 6.87 27.77
CA PHE A 65 2.81 7.60 28.93
C PHE A 65 2.72 6.66 30.13
#